data_AF-A0A3M2BTV7-F1
#
_entry.id   AF-A0A3M2BTV7-F1
#
_cell.length_a   1.000
_cell.length_b   1.000
_cell.length_c   1.000
_cell.angle_alpha   90.00
_cell.angle_beta   90.00
_cell.angle_gamma   90.00
#
_symmetry.space_group_name_H-M   'P 1'
#
loop_
_entity.id
_entity.type
_entity.pdbx_description
1 polymer ?
#
loop_
_entity_poly.entity_id
_entity_poly.type
_entity_poly.pdbx_seq_one_letter_code
_entity_poly.pdbx_strand_id
1 'polypeptide(L)' 'MITIAVYEHQDHVKHARHFCDIHGVKGTTLVDEDNAYSEVLGLRGVPMNVVMDKKGIIRAFGMTSPDEVRATLTQLMRPF' A
#
# COMPACT_ATOMS: atom_id res chain seq x y z
N MET A 1 6.06 3.00 6.93
CA MET A 1 4.98 2.78 5.94
C MET A 1 5.62 2.87 4.57
N ILE A 2 5.39 1.88 3.72
CA ILE A 2 5.79 1.92 2.30
C ILE A 2 4.50 2.09 1.52
N THR A 3 4.50 3.06 0.59
CA THR A 3 3.42 3.24 -0.38
C THR A 3 3.91 2.71 -1.72
N ILE A 4 3.06 2.00 -2.44
CA ILE A 4 3.37 1.56 -3.80
C ILE A 4 2.32 2.19 -4.70
N ALA A 5 2.77 3.05 -5.59
CA ALA A 5 1.91 3.71 -6.55
C ALA A 5 1.82 2.82 -7.80
N VAL A 6 0.62 2.29 -8.05
CA VAL A 6 0.27 1.50 -9.23
C VAL A 6 -0.40 2.46 -10.21
N TYR A 7 0.11 2.56 -11.44
CA TYR A 7 -0.36 3.51 -12.44
C TYR A 7 -0.70 2.81 -13.76
N GLU A 8 -1.84 3.20 -14.34
CA GLU A 8 -2.32 2.68 -15.63
C GLU A 8 -1.88 3.55 -16.83
N HIS A 9 -1.14 4.64 -16.60
CA HIS A 9 -0.86 5.69 -17.60
C HIS A 9 0.61 6.18 -17.58
N GLN A 10 1.01 6.92 -18.64
CA GLN A 10 2.34 7.52 -18.77
C GLN A 10 2.65 8.56 -17.66
N ASP A 11 3.94 8.82 -17.42
CA ASP A 11 4.48 9.74 -16.41
C ASP A 11 4.23 9.33 -14.93
N HIS A 12 4.21 8.02 -14.66
CA HIS A 12 4.01 7.40 -13.34
C HIS A 12 4.87 8.02 -12.22
N VAL A 13 6.15 8.31 -12.48
CA VAL A 13 7.05 8.94 -11.49
C VAL A 13 6.62 10.36 -11.13
N LYS A 14 6.19 11.15 -12.12
CA LYS A 14 5.80 12.55 -11.90
C LYS A 14 4.52 12.62 -11.07
N HIS A 15 3.54 11.76 -11.39
CA HIS A 15 2.30 11.69 -10.63
C HIS A 15 2.52 11.17 -9.21
N ALA A 16 3.37 10.15 -9.02
CA ALA A 16 3.71 9.63 -7.70
C ALA A 16 4.33 10.73 -6.82
N ARG A 17 5.27 11.51 -7.38
CA ARG A 17 5.89 12.66 -6.68
C ARG A 17 4.86 13.71 -6.31
N HIS A 18 4.04 14.13 -7.26
CA HIS A 18 3.00 15.12 -7.01
C HIS A 18 2.00 14.69 -5.93
N PHE A 19 1.59 13.42 -5.94
CA PHE A 19 0.76 12.84 -4.89
C PHE A 19 1.44 12.91 -3.51
N CYS A 20 2.73 12.56 -3.43
CA CYS A 20 3.49 12.66 -2.19
C CYS A 20 3.58 14.10 -1.66
N ASP A 21 3.78 15.07 -2.57
CA ASP A 21 3.89 16.48 -2.22
C ASP A 21 2.57 17.04 -1.67
N ILE A 22 1.44 16.77 -2.35
CA ILE A 22 0.11 17.25 -1.93
C ILE A 22 -0.30 16.63 -0.59
N HIS A 23 -0.09 15.33 -0.42
CA HIS A 23 -0.60 14.59 0.74
C HIS A 23 0.42 14.46 1.88
N GLY A 24 1.62 15.02 1.73
CA GLY A 24 2.65 15.00 2.76
C GLY A 24 3.06 13.58 3.18
N VAL A 25 3.17 12.66 2.22
CA VAL A 25 3.49 11.25 2.49
C VAL A 25 4.89 11.16 3.11
N LYS A 26 4.96 10.78 4.39
CA LYS A 26 6.22 10.71 5.17
C LYS A 26 7.03 9.41 4.99
N GLY A 27 6.56 8.50 4.13
CA GLY A 27 7.15 7.17 3.93
C GLY A 27 7.86 7.04 2.57
N THR A 28 8.49 5.88 2.36
CA THR A 28 9.03 5.53 1.04
C THR A 28 7.88 5.23 0.08
N THR A 29 7.84 5.93 -1.05
CA THR A 29 6.92 5.62 -2.15
C THR A 29 7.70 4.96 -3.28
N LEU A 30 7.31 3.73 -3.62
CA LEU A 30 7.81 3.00 -4.79
C LEU A 30 6.80 3.14 -5.93
N VAL A 31 7.26 2.96 -7.17
CA VAL A 31 6.39 2.98 -8.36
C VAL A 31 6.48 1.63 -9.03
N ASP A 32 5.32 1.01 -9.30
CA ASP A 32 5.22 -0.27 -10.00
C ASP A 32 5.11 0.00 -11.51
N GLU A 33 6.24 0.22 -12.17
CA GLU A 33 6.27 0.70 -13.57
C GLU A 33 5.72 -0.34 -14.57
N ASP A 34 6.00 -1.62 -14.31
CA ASP A 34 5.64 -2.73 -15.20
C ASP A 34 4.39 -3.50 -14.73
N ASN A 35 3.73 -3.03 -13.67
CA ASN A 35 2.64 -3.72 -12.97
C ASN A 35 3.03 -5.10 -12.37
N ALA A 36 4.30 -5.49 -12.40
CA ALA A 36 4.76 -6.80 -11.93
C ALA A 36 4.42 -7.04 -10.45
N TYR A 37 4.48 -5.99 -9.62
CA TYR A 37 4.14 -6.12 -8.20
C TYR A 37 2.63 -6.32 -8.01
N SER A 38 1.81 -5.52 -8.70
CA SER A 38 0.35 -5.63 -8.64
C SER A 38 -0.15 -6.98 -9.17
N GLU A 39 0.47 -7.53 -10.21
CA GLU A 39 0.16 -8.85 -10.77
C GLU A 39 0.49 -9.98 -9.78
N VAL A 40 1.68 -9.98 -9.19
CA VAL A 40 2.11 -11.03 -8.24
C VAL A 40 1.20 -11.08 -7.01
N LEU A 41 0.72 -9.93 -6.55
CA LEU A 41 -0.21 -9.84 -5.41
C LEU A 41 -1.68 -9.99 -5.81
N GLY A 42 -1.99 -10.11 -7.11
CA GLY A 42 -3.36 -10.20 -7.61
C GLY A 42 -4.21 -8.96 -7.28
N LEU A 43 -3.61 -7.77 -7.25
CA LEU A 43 -4.33 -6.52 -6.99
C LEU A 43 -5.26 -6.21 -8.17
N ARG A 44 -6.54 -5.96 -7.90
CA ARG A 44 -7.55 -5.65 -8.94
C ARG A 44 -8.24 -4.29 -8.73
N GLY A 45 -7.61 -3.40 -7.98
CA GLY A 45 -8.14 -2.09 -7.67
C GLY A 45 -7.29 -1.38 -6.62
N VAL A 46 -7.55 -0.08 -6.46
CA VAL A 46 -6.90 0.80 -5.47
C VAL A 46 -7.96 1.64 -4.77
N PRO A 47 -7.76 2.03 -3.48
CA PRO A 47 -6.63 1.69 -2.62
C PRO A 47 -6.70 0.26 -2.06
N MET A 48 -5.54 -0.40 -1.90
CA MET A 48 -5.41 -1.70 -1.23
C MET A 48 -4.29 -1.63 -0.19
N ASN A 49 -4.63 -1.90 1.07
CA ASN A 49 -3.66 -1.92 2.15
C ASN A 49 -3.22 -3.35 2.47
N VAL A 50 -1.93 -3.52 2.81
CA VAL A 50 -1.32 -4.79 3.19
C VAL A 50 -0.63 -4.61 4.54
N VAL A 51 -0.90 -5.51 5.49
CA VAL A 51 -0.19 -5.58 6.77
C VAL A 51 0.74 -6.77 6.75
N MET A 52 2.00 -6.52 7.05
CA MET A 52 3.06 -7.51 7.07
C MET A 52 3.76 -7.49 8.43
N ASP A 53 4.15 -8.65 8.93
CA ASP A 53 4.97 -8.72 10.14
C ASP A 53 6.47 -8.57 9.85
N LYS A 54 7.28 -8.50 10.91
CA LYS A 54 8.75 -8.32 10.80
C LYS A 54 9.49 -9.44 10.06
N LYS A 55 8.85 -10.60 9.82
CA LYS A 55 9.43 -11.72 9.08
C LYS A 55 9.05 -11.67 7.59
N GLY A 56 8.34 -10.64 7.16
CA GLY A 56 7.88 -10.53 5.78
C GLY A 56 6.56 -11.28 5.51
N ILE A 57 5.88 -11.79 6.55
CA ILE A 57 4.64 -12.56 6.36
C ILE A 57 3.44 -11.61 6.30
N ILE A 58 2.65 -11.71 5.25
CA ILE A 58 1.38 -10.98 5.13
C ILE A 58 0.41 -11.50 6.20
N ARG A 59 -0.06 -10.59 7.06
CA ARG A 59 -1.01 -10.86 8.15
C ARG A 59 -2.42 -10.38 7.83
N ALA A 60 -2.55 -9.38 6.97
CA ALA A 60 -3.84 -8.90 6.48
C ALA A 60 -3.69 -8.22 5.12
N PHE A 61 -4.76 -8.20 4.34
CA PHE A 61 -4.78 -7.70 2.98
C PHE A 61 -6.19 -7.19 2.62
N GLY A 62 -6.25 -6.11 1.83
CA GLY A 62 -7.49 -5.66 1.20
C GLY A 62 -8.32 -4.67 2.02
N MET A 63 -7.78 -4.11 3.12
CA MET A 63 -8.45 -3.01 3.80
C MET A 63 -8.44 -1.77 2.89
N THR A 64 -9.59 -1.10 2.78
CA THR A 64 -9.81 0.04 1.87
C THR A 64 -10.06 1.35 2.63
N SER A 65 -10.38 1.28 3.93
CA SER A 65 -10.64 2.45 4.77
C SER A 65 -9.69 2.56 5.98
N PRO A 66 -9.45 3.78 6.51
CA PRO A 66 -8.68 3.96 7.73
C PRO A 66 -9.24 3.22 8.95
N ASP A 67 -10.56 3.07 9.05
CA ASP A 67 -11.20 2.34 10.14
C ASP A 67 -10.94 0.83 10.07
N GLU A 68 -11.02 0.25 8.88
CA GLU A 68 -10.66 -1.16 8.65
C GLU A 68 -9.20 -1.41 9.02
N VAL A 69 -8.28 -0.55 8.56
CA VAL A 69 -6.86 -0.66 8.90
C VAL A 69 -6.64 -0.58 10.42
N ARG A 70 -7.27 0.39 11.10
CA ARG A 70 -7.17 0.53 12.57
C ARG A 70 -7.70 -0.70 13.30
N ALA A 71 -8.86 -1.22 12.89
CA ALA A 71 -9.45 -2.40 13.51
C ALA A 71 -8.55 -3.64 13.33
N THR A 72 -8.05 -3.87 12.12
CA THR A 72 -7.13 -4.96 11.81
C THR A 72 -5.84 -4.86 12.62
N LEU A 73 -5.20 -3.69 12.68
CA LEU A 73 -3.98 -3.49 13.48
C LEU A 73 -4.25 -3.71 14.96
N THR A 74 -5.38 -3.21 15.47
CA THR A 74 -5.77 -3.41 16.87
C THR A 74 -5.91 -4.90 17.19
N GLN A 75 -6.53 -5.69 16.30
CA GLN A 75 -6.66 -7.13 16.48
C GLN A 75 -5.31 -7.85 16.44
N LEU A 76 -4.45 -7.51 15.48
CA LEU A 76 -3.14 -8.16 15.30
C LEU A 76 -2.14 -7.85 16.41
N MET A 77 -2.31 -6.72 17.11
CA MET A 77 -1.44 -6.30 18.21
C MET A 77 -1.92 -6.76 19.59
N ARG A 78 -3.07 -7.45 19.70
CA ARG A 78 -3.52 -7.97 21.00
C ARG A 78 -2.56 -9.03 21.52
N PRO A 79 -2.15 -8.96 22.79
CA PRO A 79 -1.50 -10.10 23.43
C PRO A 79 -2.45 -11.31 23.43
N PHE A 80 -1.87 -12.51 23.32
CA PHE A 80 -2.59 -13.78 23.40
C PHE A 80 -3.32 -13.93 24.73
#